data_AF-A0A0M2UUR4-F1
#
_entry.id   AF-A0A0M2UUR4-F1
#
_cell.length_a   1.000
_cell.length_b   1.000
_cell.length_c   1.000
_cell.angle_alpha   90.00
_cell.angle_beta   90.00
_cell.angle_gamma   90.00
#
_symmetry.space_group_name_H-M   'P 1'
#
loop_
_entity.id
_entity.type
_entity.pdbx_description
1 polymer ?
#
loop_
_entity_poly.entity_id
_entity_poly.type
_entity_poly.pdbx_seq_one_letter_code
_entity_poly.pdbx_strand_id
1 'polypeptide(L)'
;MSSEKIIRSTWFLATFFLFFFGICWGSFQWVYKNEILLQSLFKSTASPDAEKVMMLYNAMIKKVPSQQDIGSYYCLGKILTRAGKRKETVKVLNTMIKITPEDMNIRLWLAIELHNQQRYREAEKHFVVLLRKSSKDSLRKYPEYH
;
A
#
# COMPACT_ATOMS: atom_id res chain seq x y z
N MET A 1 3.41 54.81 26.62
CA MET A 1 2.40 54.07 25.83
C MET A 1 2.41 52.63 26.34
N SER A 2 1.24 52.10 26.69
CA SER A 2 1.00 51.10 27.74
C SER A 2 1.56 49.69 27.49
N SER A 3 2.52 49.26 28.33
CA SER A 3 3.09 47.89 28.38
C SER A 3 2.05 46.82 28.78
N GLU A 4 1.06 47.18 29.59
CA GLU A 4 0.00 46.27 30.06
C GLU A 4 -0.88 45.72 28.93
N LYS A 5 -1.09 46.48 27.85
CA LYS A 5 -1.90 46.03 26.70
C LYS A 5 -1.18 44.96 25.86
N ILE A 6 0.16 44.98 25.84
CA ILE A 6 1.00 44.07 25.04
C ILE A 6 1.06 42.68 25.71
N ILE A 7 1.11 42.63 27.05
CA ILE A 7 1.21 41.39 27.83
C ILE A 7 -0.08 40.55 27.72
N ARG A 8 -1.26 41.18 27.73
CA ARG A 8 -2.53 40.45 27.58
C ARG A 8 -2.71 39.83 26.17
N SER A 9 -2.16 40.48 25.15
CA SER A 9 -2.21 39.99 23.76
C SER A 9 -1.25 38.83 23.51
N THR A 10 -0.08 38.82 24.14
CA THR A 10 0.91 37.75 23.99
C THR A 10 0.46 36.44 24.64
N TRP A 11 -0.20 36.48 25.80
CA TRP A 11 -0.81 35.29 26.42
C TRP A 11 -1.98 34.73 25.59
N PHE A 12 -2.79 35.60 24.98
CA PHE A 12 -3.87 35.16 24.09
C PHE A 12 -3.34 34.53 22.80
N LEU A 13 -2.28 35.09 22.21
CA LEU A 13 -1.61 34.49 21.06
C LEU A 13 -0.99 33.15 21.43
N ALA A 14 -0.32 33.05 22.57
CA ALA A 14 0.32 31.81 23.04
C ALA A 14 -0.70 30.69 23.25
N THR A 15 -1.84 30.97 23.89
CA THR A 15 -2.90 29.96 24.07
C THR A 15 -3.52 29.56 22.74
N PHE A 16 -3.77 30.51 21.83
CA PHE A 16 -4.24 30.21 20.48
C PHE A 16 -3.26 29.31 19.71
N PHE A 17 -1.96 29.60 19.76
CA PHE A 17 -0.93 28.78 19.13
C PHE A 17 -0.85 27.37 19.75
N LEU A 18 -0.99 27.23 21.07
CA LEU A 18 -0.99 25.92 21.73
C LEU A 18 -2.20 25.07 21.32
N PHE A 19 -3.39 25.68 21.25
CA PHE A 19 -4.60 24.99 20.77
C PHE A 19 -4.49 24.62 19.30
N PHE A 20 -4.05 25.55 18.44
CA PHE A 20 -3.84 25.30 17.03
C PHE A 20 -2.80 24.20 16.79
N PHE A 21 -1.68 24.24 17.52
CA PHE A 21 -0.64 23.22 17.46
C PHE A 21 -1.17 21.85 17.89
N GLY A 22 -1.98 21.78 18.95
CA GLY A 22 -2.65 20.54 19.37
C GLY A 22 -3.59 19.96 18.31
N ILE A 23 -4.38 20.81 17.65
CA ILE A 23 -5.29 20.41 16.57
C ILE A 23 -4.50 19.92 15.36
N CYS A 24 -3.46 20.65 14.95
CA CYS A 24 -2.57 20.24 13.87
C CYS A 24 -1.87 18.92 14.17
N TRP A 25 -1.36 18.75 15.40
CA TRP A 25 -0.70 17.53 15.85
C TRP A 25 -1.63 16.32 15.87
N GLY A 26 -2.86 16.49 16.38
CA GLY A 26 -3.87 15.43 16.40
C GLY A 26 -4.31 15.04 14.99
N SER A 27 -4.53 16.03 14.12
CA SER A 27 -4.89 15.81 12.72
C SER A 27 -3.78 15.09 11.96
N PHE A 28 -2.52 15.47 12.21
CA PHE A 28 -1.34 14.81 11.66
C PHE A 28 -1.29 13.33 12.08
N GLN A 29 -1.38 13.05 13.38
CA GLN A 29 -1.41 11.66 13.87
C GLN A 29 -2.55 10.85 13.23
N TRP A 30 -3.73 11.43 13.07
CA TRP A 30 -4.87 10.74 12.48
C TRP A 30 -4.67 10.40 10.99
N VAL A 31 -4.14 11.36 10.21
CA VAL A 31 -3.86 11.16 8.78
C VAL A 31 -2.78 10.11 8.55
N TYR A 32 -1.70 10.14 9.33
CA TYR A 32 -0.55 9.26 9.16
C TYR A 32 -0.66 7.93 9.93
N LYS A 33 -1.70 7.73 10.74
CA LYS A 33 -1.90 6.52 11.55
C LYS A 33 -1.76 5.22 10.75
N ASN A 34 -2.37 5.16 9.55
CA ASN A 34 -2.35 3.97 8.72
C ASN A 34 -0.97 3.69 8.12
N GLU A 35 -0.25 4.73 7.72
CA GLU A 35 1.12 4.62 7.18
C GLU A 35 2.10 4.19 8.27
N ILE A 36 1.99 4.74 9.48
CA ILE A 36 2.80 4.33 10.63
C ILE A 36 2.53 2.86 10.97
N LEU A 37 1.26 2.45 10.98
CA LEU A 37 0.87 1.05 11.22
C LEU A 37 1.38 0.13 10.11
N LEU A 38 1.29 0.54 8.85
CA LEU A 38 1.82 -0.18 7.70
C LEU A 38 3.32 -0.43 7.85
N GLN A 39 4.10 0.61 8.13
CA GLN A 39 5.55 0.50 8.31
C GLN A 39 5.92 -0.37 9.51
N SER A 40 5.22 -0.21 10.62
CA SER A 40 5.39 -1.03 11.83
C SER A 40 5.16 -2.52 11.53
N LEU A 41 4.03 -2.85 10.89
CA LEU A 41 3.71 -4.24 10.52
C LEU A 41 4.65 -4.78 9.46
N PHE A 42 5.11 -3.94 8.52
CA PHE A 42 6.06 -4.36 7.49
C PHE A 42 7.41 -4.73 8.10
N LYS A 43 7.97 -3.88 8.97
CA LYS A 43 9.27 -4.09 9.62
C LYS A 43 9.26 -5.23 10.64
N SER A 44 8.11 -5.50 11.27
CA SER A 44 7.96 -6.62 12.20
C SER A 44 8.31 -7.95 11.51
N THR A 45 9.22 -8.70 12.13
CA THR A 45 9.61 -10.07 11.72
C THR A 45 8.72 -11.14 12.33
N ALA A 46 7.98 -10.79 13.39
CA ALA A 46 7.00 -11.67 14.02
C ALA A 46 5.74 -11.80 13.14
N SER A 47 5.01 -12.91 13.32
CA SER A 47 3.69 -13.11 12.71
C SER A 47 2.81 -11.90 13.00
N PRO A 48 2.38 -11.15 11.97
CA PRO A 48 1.57 -9.95 12.17
C PRO A 48 0.26 -10.31 12.85
N ASP A 49 -0.11 -9.54 13.86
CA ASP A 49 -1.41 -9.64 14.50
C ASP A 49 -2.53 -9.50 13.47
N ALA A 50 -3.31 -10.57 13.30
CA ALA A 50 -4.33 -10.66 12.27
C ALA A 50 -5.38 -9.55 12.39
N GLU A 51 -5.67 -9.07 13.60
CA GLU A 51 -6.65 -8.00 13.82
C GLU A 51 -6.13 -6.67 13.24
N LYS A 52 -4.89 -6.31 13.59
CA LYS A 52 -4.25 -5.07 13.09
C LYS A 52 -4.07 -5.09 11.59
N VAL A 53 -3.74 -6.24 11.02
CA VAL A 53 -3.62 -6.41 9.56
C VAL A 53 -4.97 -6.17 8.87
N MET A 54 -6.05 -6.75 9.39
CA MET A 54 -7.38 -6.57 8.81
C MET A 54 -7.90 -5.14 8.99
N MET A 55 -7.61 -4.51 10.13
CA MET A 55 -7.90 -3.09 10.34
C MET A 55 -7.22 -2.22 9.29
N LEU A 56 -5.92 -2.42 9.05
CA LEU A 56 -5.15 -1.70 8.03
C LEU A 56 -5.71 -1.95 6.62
N TYR A 57 -5.97 -3.21 6.28
CA TYR A 57 -6.56 -3.57 4.98
C TYR A 57 -7.89 -2.85 4.75
N ASN A 58 -8.80 -2.86 5.72
CA ASN A 58 -10.11 -2.20 5.62
C ASN A 58 -10.00 -0.68 5.51
N ALA A 59 -9.00 -0.07 6.14
CA ALA A 59 -8.76 1.36 6.04
C ALA A 59 -8.18 1.77 4.67
N MET A 60 -7.31 0.92 4.10
CA MET A 60 -6.67 1.18 2.81
C MET A 60 -7.61 0.92 1.63
N ILE A 61 -8.34 -0.20 1.62
CA ILE A 61 -9.19 -0.61 0.48
C ILE A 61 -10.38 0.33 0.24
N LYS A 62 -10.77 1.13 1.22
CA LYS A 62 -11.81 2.17 1.08
C LYS A 62 -11.38 3.33 0.19
N LYS A 63 -10.07 3.55 0.04
CA LYS A 63 -9.52 4.62 -0.79
C LYS A 63 -9.34 4.12 -2.22
N VAL A 64 -9.53 4.99 -3.20
CA VAL A 64 -9.19 4.67 -4.60
C VAL A 64 -7.66 4.75 -4.74
N PRO A 65 -6.96 3.64 -5.00
CA PRO A 65 -5.51 3.66 -5.12
C PRO A 65 -5.08 4.41 -6.38
N SER A 66 -4.11 5.30 -6.21
CA SER A 66 -3.42 5.99 -7.29
C SER A 66 -2.08 5.30 -7.62
N GLN A 67 -1.41 5.75 -8.69
CA GLN A 67 -0.10 5.21 -9.06
C GLN A 67 0.98 5.47 -8.00
N GLN A 68 0.83 6.52 -7.18
CA GLN A 68 1.76 6.82 -6.08
C GLN A 68 1.60 5.85 -4.90
N ASP A 69 0.40 5.27 -4.74
CA ASP A 69 0.09 4.39 -3.61
C ASP A 69 0.55 2.94 -3.81
N ILE A 70 1.02 2.58 -5.01
CA ILE A 70 1.34 1.19 -5.37
C ILE A 70 2.38 0.60 -4.42
N GLY A 71 3.36 1.40 -3.97
CA GLY A 71 4.34 0.97 -2.97
C GLY A 71 3.68 0.56 -1.65
N SER A 72 2.75 1.36 -1.14
CA SER A 72 2.00 1.05 0.09
C SER A 72 1.11 -0.19 -0.08
N TYR A 73 0.48 -0.36 -1.24
CA TYR A 73 -0.31 -1.56 -1.55
C TYR A 73 0.58 -2.81 -1.71
N TYR A 74 1.79 -2.67 -2.25
CA TYR A 74 2.76 -3.77 -2.29
C TYR A 74 3.14 -4.23 -0.87
N CYS A 75 3.46 -3.28 0.01
CA CYS A 75 3.73 -3.55 1.42
C CYS A 75 2.54 -4.23 2.11
N LEU A 76 1.33 -3.75 1.87
CA LEU A 76 0.10 -4.35 2.39
C LEU A 76 -0.06 -5.80 1.92
N GLY A 77 0.15 -6.08 0.63
CA GLY A 77 0.11 -7.44 0.09
C GLY A 77 1.11 -8.37 0.76
N LYS A 78 2.34 -7.90 1.04
CA LYS A 78 3.38 -8.69 1.74
C LYS A 78 2.97 -8.98 3.17
N ILE A 79 2.41 -7.99 3.88
CA ILE A 79 1.89 -8.16 5.24
C ILE A 79 0.76 -9.19 5.25
N LEU A 80 -0.22 -9.08 4.34
CA LEU A 80 -1.35 -10.01 4.24
C LEU A 80 -0.90 -11.44 3.91
N THR A 81 0.07 -11.58 3.02
CA THR A 81 0.65 -12.89 2.67
C THR A 81 1.29 -13.54 3.90
N ARG A 82 2.10 -12.79 4.65
CA ARG A 82 2.73 -13.26 5.90
C ARG A 82 1.69 -13.60 6.98
N ALA A 83 0.60 -12.85 7.04
CA ALA A 83 -0.52 -13.10 7.96
C ALA A 83 -1.46 -14.24 7.50
N GLY A 84 -1.16 -14.92 6.39
CA GLY A 84 -1.99 -16.00 5.85
C GLY A 84 -3.32 -15.54 5.23
N LYS A 85 -3.52 -14.24 5.06
CA LYS A 85 -4.72 -13.62 4.47
C LYS A 85 -4.65 -13.65 2.94
N ARG A 86 -4.67 -14.87 2.41
CA ARG A 86 -4.49 -15.18 0.98
C ARG A 86 -5.57 -14.56 0.09
N LYS A 87 -6.83 -14.61 0.50
CA LYS A 87 -7.97 -14.03 -0.27
C LYS A 87 -7.85 -12.52 -0.41
N GLU A 88 -7.48 -11.84 0.66
CA GLU A 88 -7.27 -10.39 0.71
C GLU A 88 -6.03 -9.99 -0.10
N THR A 89 -4.97 -10.80 -0.06
CA THR A 89 -3.77 -10.61 -0.91
C THR A 89 -4.16 -10.56 -2.38
N VAL A 90 -4.98 -11.50 -2.87
CA VAL A 90 -5.45 -11.49 -4.27
C VAL A 90 -6.23 -10.21 -4.60
N LYS A 91 -7.05 -9.69 -3.69
CA LYS A 91 -7.77 -8.43 -3.90
C LYS A 91 -6.82 -7.24 -4.04
N VAL A 92 -5.79 -7.18 -3.20
CA VAL A 92 -4.74 -6.16 -3.28
C VAL A 92 -3.96 -6.27 -4.60
N LEU A 93 -3.55 -7.47 -5.00
CA LEU A 93 -2.83 -7.67 -6.27
C LEU A 93 -3.69 -7.33 -7.50
N ASN A 94 -4.99 -7.65 -7.46
CA ASN A 94 -5.93 -7.28 -8.50
C ASN A 94 -6.16 -5.77 -8.60
N THR A 95 -6.04 -5.01 -7.50
CA THR A 95 -6.10 -3.55 -7.58
C THR A 95 -4.81 -2.98 -8.13
N MET A 96 -3.66 -3.52 -7.71
CA MET A 96 -2.34 -3.10 -8.22
C MET A 96 -2.19 -3.34 -9.73
N ILE A 97 -2.60 -4.51 -10.24
CA ILE A 97 -2.48 -4.84 -11.67
C ILE A 97 -3.37 -3.97 -12.58
N LYS A 98 -4.45 -3.39 -12.04
CA LYS A 98 -5.28 -2.42 -12.79
C LYS A 98 -4.57 -1.09 -13.00
N ILE A 99 -3.73 -0.69 -12.05
CA ILE A 99 -2.96 0.56 -12.11
C ILE A 99 -1.65 0.34 -12.87
N THR A 100 -1.03 -0.83 -12.70
CA THR A 100 0.23 -1.23 -13.33
C THR A 100 0.07 -2.52 -14.15
N PRO A 101 -0.64 -2.46 -15.29
CA PRO A 101 -0.92 -3.65 -16.09
C PRO A 101 0.34 -4.29 -16.70
N GLU A 102 1.40 -3.50 -16.91
CA GLU A 102 2.68 -3.94 -17.48
C GLU A 102 3.65 -4.51 -16.44
N ASP A 103 3.34 -4.41 -15.13
CA ASP A 103 4.23 -4.95 -14.10
C ASP A 103 4.12 -6.48 -14.03
N MET A 104 5.16 -7.13 -14.56
CA MET A 104 5.25 -8.59 -14.63
C MET A 104 5.47 -9.22 -13.26
N ASN A 105 6.09 -8.53 -12.32
CA ASN A 105 6.32 -9.05 -10.97
C ASN A 105 5.01 -9.12 -10.19
N ILE A 106 4.16 -8.08 -10.28
CA ILE A 106 2.84 -8.08 -9.66
C ILE A 106 1.95 -9.14 -10.30
N ARG A 107 1.99 -9.25 -11.64
CA ARG A 107 1.24 -10.27 -12.38
C ARG A 107 1.66 -11.70 -12.02
N LEU A 108 2.97 -11.95 -11.90
CA LEU A 108 3.50 -13.25 -11.48
C LEU A 108 3.08 -13.58 -10.04
N TRP A 109 3.20 -12.62 -9.12
CA TRP A 109 2.77 -12.81 -7.75
C TRP A 109 1.27 -13.15 -7.67
N LEU A 110 0.42 -12.45 -8.43
CA LEU A 110 -1.01 -12.76 -8.52
C LEU A 110 -1.26 -14.18 -9.05
N ALA A 111 -0.55 -14.59 -10.11
CA ALA A 111 -0.69 -15.92 -10.70
C ALA A 111 -0.32 -17.03 -9.69
N ILE A 112 0.79 -16.88 -8.98
CA ILE A 112 1.24 -17.81 -7.94
C ILE A 112 0.23 -17.87 -6.80
N GLU A 113 -0.27 -16.73 -6.36
CA GLU A 113 -1.23 -16.67 -5.25
C GLU A 113 -2.58 -17.31 -5.64
N LEU A 114 -3.05 -17.11 -6.87
CA LEU A 114 -4.22 -17.80 -7.42
C LEU A 114 -4.00 -19.33 -7.51
N HIS A 115 -2.82 -19.75 -7.97
CA HIS A 115 -2.44 -21.16 -8.04
C HIS A 115 -2.44 -21.81 -6.65
N ASN A 116 -1.87 -21.15 -5.64
CA ASN A 116 -1.85 -21.64 -4.25
C ASN A 116 -3.25 -21.77 -3.66
N GLN A 117 -4.21 -20.98 -4.15
CA GLN A 117 -5.63 -21.08 -3.79
C GLN A 117 -6.42 -22.06 -4.66
N GLN A 118 -5.75 -22.89 -5.47
CA GLN A 118 -6.34 -23.86 -6.39
C GLN A 118 -7.22 -23.24 -7.49
N ARG A 119 -7.08 -21.93 -7.74
CA ARG A 119 -7.80 -21.19 -8.79
C ARG A 119 -7.03 -21.27 -10.11
N TYR A 120 -6.78 -22.48 -10.57
CA TYR A 120 -5.87 -22.78 -11.67
C TYR A 120 -6.25 -22.08 -12.98
N ARG A 121 -7.54 -22.07 -13.33
CA ARG A 121 -8.04 -21.40 -14.56
C ARG A 121 -7.77 -19.90 -14.58
N GLU A 122 -7.79 -19.25 -13.41
CA GLU A 122 -7.49 -17.82 -13.33
C GLU A 122 -5.98 -17.58 -13.36
N ALA A 123 -5.21 -18.41 -12.65
CA ALA A 123 -3.75 -18.35 -12.67
C ALA A 123 -3.19 -18.54 -14.09
N GLU A 124 -3.72 -19.50 -14.85
CA GLU A 124 -3.32 -19.80 -16.23
C GLU A 124 -3.41 -18.57 -17.13
N LYS A 125 -4.50 -17.80 -17.05
CA LYS A 125 -4.66 -16.56 -17.84
C LYS A 125 -3.51 -15.58 -17.59
N HIS A 126 -3.05 -15.48 -16.35
CA HIS A 126 -1.91 -14.62 -16.02
C HIS A 126 -0.57 -15.22 -16.48
N PHE A 127 -0.37 -16.52 -16.33
CA PHE A 127 0.84 -17.21 -16.82
C PHE A 127 1.00 -17.12 -18.33
N VAL A 128 -0.07 -17.28 -19.11
CA VAL A 128 -0.04 -17.14 -20.58
C VAL A 128 0.44 -15.75 -20.99
N VAL A 129 -0.03 -14.69 -20.31
CA VAL A 129 0.42 -13.31 -20.59
C VAL A 129 1.91 -13.14 -20.27
N LEU A 130 2.38 -13.70 -19.15
CA LEU A 130 3.79 -13.64 -18.74
C LEU A 130 4.70 -14.34 -19.77
N LEU A 131 4.33 -15.56 -20.18
CA LEU A 131 5.08 -16.35 -21.16
C LEU A 131 5.11 -15.68 -22.53
N ARG A 132 3.98 -15.13 -22.99
CA ARG A 132 3.91 -14.44 -24.29
C ARG A 132 4.86 -13.24 -24.33
N LYS A 133 4.94 -12.44 -23.27
CA LYS A 133 5.87 -11.30 -23.23
C LYS A 133 7.32 -11.78 -23.16
N SER A 134 7.64 -12.74 -22.30
CA SER A 134 8.98 -13.31 -22.20
C SER A 134 9.47 -13.86 -23.53
N SER A 135 8.60 -14.57 -24.26
CA SER A 135 8.88 -15.07 -25.60
C SER A 135 9.13 -13.93 -26.58
N LYS A 136 8.27 -12.90 -26.61
CA LYS A 136 8.46 -11.72 -27.46
C LYS A 136 9.77 -10.99 -27.17
N ASP A 137 10.13 -10.84 -25.89
CA ASP A 137 11.37 -10.19 -25.47
C ASP A 137 12.60 -11.02 -25.87
N SER A 138 12.51 -12.36 -25.80
CA SER A 138 13.57 -13.26 -26.26
C SER A 138 13.78 -13.20 -27.78
N LEU A 139 12.70 -13.18 -28.56
CA LEU A 139 12.73 -13.06 -30.02
C LEU A 139 13.26 -11.70 -30.47
N ARG A 140 12.94 -10.61 -29.74
CA ARG A 140 13.52 -9.28 -30.00
C ARG A 140 15.04 -9.25 -29.79
N LYS A 141 15.56 -10.05 -28.85
CA LYS A 141 17.00 -10.07 -28.52
C LYS A 141 17.83 -10.87 -29.53
N TYR A 142 17.20 -11.77 -30.27
CA TYR A 142 17.82 -12.54 -31.35
C TYR A 142 16.92 -12.49 -32.59
N PRO A 143 16.85 -11.36 -33.31
CA PRO A 143 16.17 -11.33 -34.60
C PRO A 143 16.90 -12.33 -35.51
N GLU A 144 16.20 -13.33 -36.02
CA GLU A 144 16.77 -14.31 -36.95
C GLU A 144 17.44 -13.56 -38.11
N TYR A 145 18.76 -13.72 -38.23
CA TYR A 145 19.53 -13.22 -39.37
C TYR A 145 19.26 -14.15 -40.55
N HIS A 146 18.26 -13.79 -41.35
CA HIS A 146 18.07 -14.35 -42.70
C HIS A 146 19.00 -13.65 -43.70
#